data_AF-A0AAU7ELN1-F1
#
_entry.id   AF-A0AAU7ELN1-F1
#
_cell.length_a   1.000
_cell.length_b   1.000
_cell.length_c   1.000
_cell.angle_alpha   90.00
_cell.angle_beta   90.00
_cell.angle_gamma   90.00
#
_symmetry.space_group_name_H-M   'P 1'
#
loop_
_entity.id
_entity.type
_entity.pdbx_description
1 polymer ?
#
loop_
_entity_poly.entity_id
_entity_poly.type
_entity_poly.pdbx_seq_one_letter_code
_entity_poly.pdbx_strand_id
1 'polypeptide(L)'
;MEKSKRPFLKSKRSFRRRLPPIQSGDRIDYRNMSLISRFISEQGKILSRRVNRLTLKQQRLITIAIKQARILSLLPFLNNEKQFERIESTTRITGLRTRNK
;
A
#
# COMPACT_ATOMS: atom_id res chain seq x y z
N MET A 1 11.01 -56.49 -0.46
CA MET A 1 10.74 -55.82 -1.74
C MET A 1 9.26 -55.47 -1.74
N GLU A 2 8.75 -54.26 -1.89
CA GLU A 2 9.26 -52.89 -2.04
C GLU A 2 8.32 -51.97 -1.24
N LYS A 3 8.87 -51.03 -0.46
CA LYS A 3 8.04 -50.00 0.20
C LYS A 3 7.80 -48.88 -0.81
N SER A 4 6.64 -48.86 -1.46
CA SER A 4 6.27 -47.81 -2.40
C SER A 4 6.16 -46.46 -1.66
N LYS A 5 7.16 -45.59 -1.87
CA LYS A 5 7.15 -44.21 -1.38
C LYS A 5 6.06 -43.47 -2.14
N ARG A 6 4.85 -43.34 -1.57
CA ARG A 6 3.81 -42.46 -2.11
C ARG A 6 4.41 -41.04 -2.22
N PRO A 7 4.49 -40.41 -3.40
CA PRO A 7 4.98 -39.05 -3.48
C PRO A 7 3.98 -38.17 -2.73
N PHE A 8 4.47 -37.41 -1.75
CA PHE A 8 3.69 -36.39 -1.07
C PHE A 8 3.31 -35.31 -2.10
N LEU A 9 2.22 -35.52 -2.84
CA LEU A 9 1.64 -34.53 -3.74
C LEU A 9 1.03 -33.44 -2.85
N LYS A 10 1.85 -32.47 -2.45
CA LYS A 10 1.35 -31.26 -1.80
C LYS A 10 0.35 -30.64 -2.75
N SER A 11 -0.92 -30.53 -2.30
CA SER A 11 -1.93 -29.82 -3.08
C SER A 11 -1.33 -28.46 -3.44
N LYS A 12 -1.31 -28.14 -4.74
CA LYS A 12 -0.93 -26.82 -5.21
C LYS A 12 -2.03 -25.89 -4.73
N ARG A 13 -1.96 -25.48 -3.45
CA ARG A 13 -2.86 -24.49 -2.88
C ARG A 13 -2.69 -23.30 -3.78
N SER A 14 -3.67 -23.05 -4.63
CA SER A 14 -3.60 -21.95 -5.58
C SER A 14 -3.33 -20.72 -4.73
N PHE A 15 -2.18 -20.09 -4.93
CA PHE A 15 -1.97 -18.77 -4.38
C PHE A 15 -3.10 -17.95 -4.98
N ARG A 16 -4.18 -17.76 -4.21
CA ARG A 16 -5.32 -16.93 -4.59
C ARG A 16 -4.76 -15.52 -4.73
N ARG A 17 -4.26 -15.23 -5.93
CA ARG A 17 -3.77 -13.92 -6.32
C ARG A 17 -4.96 -13.00 -6.21
N ARG A 18 -5.01 -12.22 -5.14
CA ARG A 18 -6.03 -11.19 -5.00
C ARG A 18 -5.91 -10.26 -6.21
N LEU A 19 -7.06 -9.88 -6.76
CA LEU A 19 -7.12 -8.93 -7.85
C LEU A 19 -6.50 -7.59 -7.41
N PRO A 20 -5.80 -6.90 -8.32
CA PRO A 20 -5.26 -5.58 -8.00
C PRO A 20 -6.39 -4.61 -7.65
N PRO A 21 -6.16 -3.67 -6.72
CA PRO A 21 -7.18 -2.69 -6.34
C PRO A 21 -7.50 -1.69 -7.45
N ILE A 22 -6.60 -1.50 -8.42
CA ILE A 22 -6.79 -0.61 -9.58
C ILE A 22 -7.23 -1.44 -10.78
N GLN A 23 -8.31 -1.01 -11.44
CA GLN A 23 -8.79 -1.64 -12.67
C GLN A 23 -7.97 -1.20 -13.88
N SER A 24 -7.99 -1.96 -14.97
CA SER A 24 -7.15 -1.68 -16.15
C SER A 24 -7.54 -0.40 -16.91
N GLY A 25 -8.70 0.20 -16.62
CA GLY A 25 -9.18 1.44 -17.26
C GLY A 25 -8.91 2.72 -16.46
N ASP A 26 -8.45 2.61 -15.21
CA ASP A 26 -8.24 3.78 -14.36
C ASP A 26 -7.00 4.57 -14.84
N ARG A 27 -7.19 5.86 -15.13
CA ARG A 27 -6.10 6.77 -15.52
C ARG A 27 -5.28 7.17 -14.29
N ILE A 28 -4.00 6.81 -14.30
CA ILE A 28 -3.04 7.10 -13.22
C ILE A 28 -2.27 8.37 -13.58
N ASP A 29 -2.74 9.51 -13.09
CA ASP A 29 -2.14 10.83 -13.31
C ASP A 29 -1.63 11.43 -11.99
N TYR A 30 -0.57 12.24 -12.05
CA TYR A 30 0.00 12.97 -10.90
C TYR A 30 -0.99 13.93 -10.22
N ARG A 31 -2.06 14.32 -10.93
CA ARG A 31 -3.13 15.21 -10.45
C ARG A 31 -4.08 14.50 -9.49
N ASN A 32 -4.19 13.17 -9.57
CA ASN A 32 -5.13 12.39 -8.77
C ASN A 32 -4.52 12.05 -7.40
N MET A 33 -4.49 13.04 -6.50
CA MET A 33 -3.87 12.90 -5.17
C MET A 33 -4.51 11.80 -4.32
N SER A 34 -5.83 11.61 -4.41
CA SER A 34 -6.56 10.58 -3.66
C SER A 34 -6.12 9.16 -4.02
N LEU A 35 -5.81 8.91 -5.29
CA LEU A 35 -5.30 7.62 -5.75
C LEU A 35 -3.84 7.45 -5.32
N ILE A 36 -3.02 8.47 -5.55
CA ILE A 36 -1.58 8.39 -5.31
C ILE A 36 -1.24 8.29 -3.82
N SER A 37 -1.97 9.00 -2.96
CA SER A 37 -1.74 9.01 -1.51
C SER A 37 -1.88 7.62 -0.87
N ARG A 38 -2.69 6.73 -1.46
CA ARG A 38 -2.84 5.35 -1.00
C ARG A 38 -1.58 4.49 -1.22
N PHE A 39 -0.69 4.89 -2.13
CA PHE A 39 0.51 4.12 -2.51
C PHE A 39 1.81 4.66 -1.92
N ILE A 40 1.73 5.69 -1.08
CA ILE A 40 2.84 6.22 -0.29
C ILE A 40 2.69 5.78 1.16
N SER A 41 3.81 5.58 1.83
CA SER A 41 3.83 5.49 3.28
C SER A 41 3.60 6.86 3.89
N GLU A 42 3.26 6.87 5.16
CA GLU A 42 3.15 8.09 5.94
C GLU A 42 4.46 8.90 6.01
N GLN A 43 5.61 8.23 5.97
CA GLN A 43 6.92 8.91 5.86
C GLN A 43 7.14 9.60 4.51
N GLY A 44 6.23 9.40 3.54
CA GLY A 44 6.39 9.85 2.18
C GLY A 44 7.28 8.94 1.33
N LYS A 45 7.45 7.65 1.67
CA LYS A 45 8.18 6.68 0.82
C LYS A 45 7.21 5.95 -0.11
N ILE A 46 7.67 5.54 -1.30
CA ILE A 46 6.82 4.79 -2.24
C ILE A 46 6.72 3.33 -1.77
N LEU A 47 5.50 2.82 -1.61
CA LEU A 47 5.28 1.43 -1.21
C LEU A 47 5.64 0.46 -2.34
N SER A 48 6.18 -0.70 -1.97
CA SER A 48 6.59 -1.72 -2.94
C SER A 48 5.39 -2.36 -3.63
N ARG A 49 5.59 -2.87 -4.85
CA ARG A 49 4.56 -3.59 -5.61
C ARG A 49 3.95 -4.77 -4.84
N ARG A 50 4.75 -5.45 -4.01
CA ARG A 50 4.31 -6.64 -3.23
C ARG A 50 3.30 -6.24 -2.16
N VAL A 51 3.49 -5.07 -1.55
CA VAL A 51 2.58 -4.49 -0.55
C VAL A 51 1.31 -3.99 -1.23
N ASN A 52 1.46 -3.21 -2.31
CA ASN A 52 0.34 -2.61 -3.04
C ASN A 52 -0.50 -3.63 -3.83
N ARG A 53 0.07 -4.80 -4.13
CA ARG A 53 -0.55 -5.87 -4.94
C ARG A 53 -0.99 -5.40 -6.33
N LEU A 54 -0.12 -4.64 -6.97
CA LEU A 54 -0.35 -4.12 -8.32
C LEU A 54 0.35 -4.94 -9.40
N THR A 55 -0.12 -4.78 -10.64
CA THR A 55 0.62 -5.23 -11.82
C THR A 55 1.92 -4.42 -11.97
N LEU A 56 2.89 -4.97 -12.71
CA LEU A 56 4.16 -4.27 -12.95
C LEU A 56 3.95 -2.96 -13.72
N LYS A 57 3.04 -2.97 -14.71
CA LYS A 57 2.70 -1.78 -15.51
C LYS A 57 2.11 -0.69 -14.63
N GLN A 58 1.11 -1.01 -13.80
CA GLN A 58 0.51 -0.06 -12.87
C GLN A 58 1.53 0.52 -11.88
N GLN A 59 2.40 -0.31 -11.30
CA GLN A 59 3.44 0.19 -10.38
C GLN A 59 4.38 1.19 -11.06
N ARG A 60 4.80 0.94 -12.32
CA ARG A 60 5.65 1.87 -13.09
C ARG A 60 4.95 3.20 -13.30
N LEU A 61 3.68 3.18 -13.70
CA LEU A 61 2.87 4.38 -13.90
C LEU A 61 2.71 5.19 -12.60
N ILE A 62 2.36 4.52 -11.48
CA ILE A 62 2.25 5.16 -10.17
C ILE A 62 3.58 5.77 -9.73
N THR A 63 4.69 5.07 -9.96
CA THR A 63 6.01 5.58 -9.57
C THR A 63 6.35 6.86 -10.34
N ILE A 64 6.03 6.92 -11.64
CA ILE A 64 6.21 8.11 -12.47
C ILE A 64 5.31 9.24 -11.96
N ALA A 65 4.02 8.96 -11.73
CA ALA A 65 3.05 9.94 -11.25
C ALA A 65 3.43 10.52 -9.88
N ILE A 66 3.89 9.69 -8.94
CA ILE A 66 4.40 10.15 -7.63
C ILE A 66 5.61 11.06 -7.80
N LYS A 67 6.56 10.68 -8.65
CA LYS A 67 7.78 11.50 -8.87
C LYS A 67 7.43 12.85 -9.47
N GLN A 68 6.52 12.89 -10.45
CA GLN A 68 6.00 14.13 -11.02
C GLN A 68 5.32 15.00 -9.95
N ALA A 69 4.43 14.41 -9.15
CA ALA A 69 3.74 15.12 -8.06
C ALA A 69 4.73 15.71 -7.03
N ARG A 70 5.84 15.03 -6.74
CA ARG A 70 6.89 15.54 -5.84
C ARG A 70 7.67 16.71 -6.43
N ILE A 71 8.01 16.66 -7.72
CA ILE A 71 8.70 17.76 -8.40
C ILE A 71 7.81 19.02 -8.42
N LEU A 72 6.49 18.83 -8.54
CA LEU A 72 5.49 19.88 -8.48
C LEU A 72 5.10 20.29 -7.05
N SER A 73 5.80 19.79 -6.02
CA SER A 73 5.51 20.08 -4.61
C SER A 73 4.10 19.70 -4.12
N LEU A 74 3.37 18.84 -4.85
CA LEU A 74 2.07 18.30 -4.43
C LEU A 74 2.23 17.22 -3.35
N LEU A 75 3.37 16.54 -3.34
CA LEU A 75 3.72 15.53 -2.34
C LEU A 75 5.09 15.80 -1.74
N PRO A 76 5.26 15.59 -0.43
CA PRO A 76 6.55 15.75 0.24
C PRO A 76 7.51 14.61 -0.12
N PHE A 77 8.81 14.93 -0.13
CA PHE A 77 9.87 13.93 -0.25
C PHE A 77 10.12 13.16 1.06
N LEU A 78 9.95 13.85 2.20
CA LEU A 78 10.15 13.31 3.54
C LEU A 78 9.16 13.97 4.49
N ASN A 79 8.43 13.16 5.25
CA ASN A 79 7.57 13.65 6.33
C ASN A 79 8.31 13.54 7.66
N ASN A 80 8.27 14.63 8.44
CA ASN A 80 8.93 14.68 9.74
C ASN A 80 8.19 13.78 10.75
N GLU A 81 8.89 12.78 11.28
CA GLU A 81 8.34 11.80 12.25
C GLU A 81 7.73 12.47 13.49
N LYS A 82 8.19 13.66 13.85
CA LYS A 82 7.67 14.43 15.00
C LYS A 82 6.19 14.82 14.89
N GLN A 83 5.66 14.93 13.67
CA GLN A 83 4.23 15.24 13.48
C GLN A 83 3.34 13.99 13.67
N PHE A 84 3.91 12.79 13.50
CA PHE A 84 3.20 11.53 13.63
C PHE A 84 2.82 11.20 15.08
N GLU A 85 3.78 11.31 16.01
CA GLU A 85 3.56 11.07 17.45
C GLU A 85 2.48 11.99 18.04
N ARG A 86 2.37 13.22 17.51
CA ARG A 86 1.33 14.18 17.90
C ARG A 86 -0.06 13.73 17.46
N ILE A 87 -0.20 13.17 16.26
CA ILE A 87 -1.49 12.69 15.75
C ILE A 87 -1.92 11.42 16.50
N GLU A 88 -1.01 10.47 16.73
CA GLU A 88 -1.34 9.27 17.51
C GLU A 88 -1.73 9.59 18.97
N SER A 89 -1.06 10.54 19.61
CA SER A 89 -1.43 10.96 20.97
C SER A 89 -2.80 11.64 21.03
N THR A 90 -3.14 12.51 20.07
CA THR A 90 -4.48 13.13 20.01
C THR A 90 -5.60 12.11 19.79
N THR A 91 -5.42 11.14 18.89
CA THR A 91 -6.44 10.12 18.60
C THR A 91 -6.69 9.20 19.80
N ARG A 92 -5.63 8.80 20.53
CA ARG A 92 -5.73 8.04 21.79
C ARG A 92 -6.48 8.80 22.89
N ILE A 93 -6.33 10.12 22.98
CA ILE A 93 -7.02 10.96 23.98
C ILE A 93 -8.52 11.10 23.65
N THR A 94 -8.89 11.26 22.38
CA THR A 94 -10.30 11.42 21.97
C THR A 94 -11.16 10.17 22.18
N GLY A 95 -10.56 8.97 22.13
CA GLY A 95 -11.28 7.69 22.30
C GLY A 95 -11.65 7.33 23.74
N LEU A 96 -11.08 8.00 24.74
CA LEU A 96 -11.30 7.70 26.16
C LEU A 96 -12.52 8.44 26.77
N ARG A 97 -13.24 9.27 25.99
CA ARG A 97 -14.26 10.20 26.52
C ARG A 97 -15.69 9.67 26.58
N THR A 98 -15.94 8.38 26.29
CA THR A 98 -17.30 7.79 26.34
C THR A 98 -17.34 6.42 27.02
N ARG A 99 -17.22 6.42 28.36
CA ARG A 99 -17.72 5.35 29.23
C ARG A 99 -18.29 5.96 30.50
N ASN A 100 -19.48 6.55 30.39
CA ASN A 100 -20.33 6.86 31.53
C ASN A 100 -21.77 6.52 31.13
N LYS A 101 -22.19 5.29 31.46
CA LYS A 101 -23.56 4.93 31.83
C LYS A 101 -23.51 3.62 32.60
#